data_AF-A0A1M6WCC7-F1
#
_entry.id   AF-A0A1M6WCC7-F1
#
_cell.length_a   1.000
_cell.length_b   1.000
_cell.length_c   1.000
_cell.angle_alpha   90.00
_cell.angle_beta   90.00
_cell.angle_gamma   90.00
#
_symmetry.space_group_name_H-M   'P 1'
#
loop_
_entity.id
_entity.type
_entity.pdbx_description
1 polymer ?
#
loop_
_entity_poly.entity_id
_entity_poly.type
_entity_poly.pdbx_seq_one_letter_code
_entity_poly.pdbx_strand_id
1 'polypeptide(L)'
;MRRAVFLACALALAPLGLGAQDRGMLDYTPPDARSWTYLSDQVMGGVSEGRASIGGPPGAQYLRLTGDVSTKNRGGFIQVRVTLERPLPRGAKGVIIATRGNGEGYFVHLRTNGTVLPWQYYQAAIPSGSDWQEIRLPFKAFRPSGRMLRNELRPERVTSLGAVAYGRDHVADLSFRWIGVF
;
A
#
# COMPACT_ATOMS: atom_id res chain seq x y z
N MET A 1 -48.87 -26.02 6.30
CA MET A 1 -47.46 -26.24 5.87
C MET A 1 -47.00 -25.03 5.07
N ARG A 2 -45.72 -24.65 5.22
CA ARG A 2 -45.19 -23.28 5.12
C ARG A 2 -45.14 -22.76 3.67
N ARG A 3 -45.65 -21.54 3.43
CA ARG A 3 -45.43 -20.77 2.20
C ARG A 3 -44.06 -20.09 2.28
N ALA A 4 -43.14 -20.47 1.41
CA ALA A 4 -41.85 -19.79 1.26
C ALA A 4 -42.04 -18.56 0.36
N VAL A 5 -41.76 -17.38 0.89
CA VAL A 5 -41.66 -16.13 0.14
C VAL A 5 -40.20 -15.97 -0.26
N PHE A 6 -39.90 -16.04 -1.56
CA PHE A 6 -38.58 -15.69 -2.08
C PHE A 6 -38.51 -14.16 -2.25
N LEU A 7 -37.71 -13.52 -1.42
CA LEU A 7 -37.39 -12.10 -1.55
C LEU A 7 -36.28 -11.95 -2.60
N ALA A 8 -36.64 -11.49 -3.80
CA ALA A 8 -35.67 -11.11 -4.83
C ALA A 8 -35.07 -9.74 -4.48
N CYS A 9 -33.85 -9.73 -3.93
CA CYS A 9 -33.06 -8.51 -3.78
C CYS A 9 -32.50 -8.11 -5.15
N ALA A 10 -33.12 -7.11 -5.79
CA ALA A 10 -32.55 -6.43 -6.94
C ALA A 10 -31.32 -5.63 -6.48
N LEU A 11 -30.11 -6.09 -6.82
CA LEU A 11 -28.91 -5.26 -6.75
C LEU A 11 -28.97 -4.22 -7.85
N ALA A 12 -29.24 -2.97 -7.48
CA ALA A 12 -29.06 -1.83 -8.36
C ALA A 12 -27.56 -1.68 -8.67
N LEU A 13 -27.16 -2.00 -9.89
CA LEU A 13 -25.83 -1.73 -10.41
C LEU A 13 -25.72 -0.21 -10.64
N ALA A 14 -25.11 0.51 -9.69
CA ALA A 14 -24.77 1.90 -9.91
C ALA A 14 -23.62 1.98 -10.94
N PRO A 15 -23.70 2.85 -11.96
CA PRO A 15 -22.62 2.98 -12.93
C PRO A 15 -21.35 3.51 -12.25
N LEU A 16 -20.22 2.85 -12.53
CA LEU A 16 -18.88 3.29 -12.16
C LEU A 16 -18.59 4.62 -12.86
N GLY A 17 -18.86 5.72 -12.17
CA GLY A 17 -18.42 7.05 -12.58
C GLY A 17 -16.90 7.13 -12.56
N LEU A 18 -16.28 7.01 -13.73
CA LEU A 18 -14.94 7.51 -14.02
C LEU A 18 -14.97 9.04 -13.86
N GLY A 19 -14.73 9.51 -12.64
CA GLY A 19 -14.81 10.91 -12.31
C GLY A 19 -14.53 11.16 -10.83
N ALA A 20 -13.40 10.67 -10.31
CA ALA A 20 -12.88 11.16 -9.05
C ALA A 20 -12.32 12.57 -9.27
N GLN A 21 -13.23 13.54 -9.22
CA GLN A 21 -12.93 14.97 -9.16
C GLN A 21 -11.92 15.24 -8.04
N ASP A 22 -10.96 16.13 -8.33
CA ASP A 22 -9.89 16.67 -7.49
C ASP A 22 -10.42 17.37 -6.21
N ARG A 23 -11.06 16.61 -5.32
CA ARG A 23 -11.55 17.13 -4.04
C ARG A 23 -10.50 16.90 -2.96
N GLY A 24 -9.53 17.79 -2.96
CA GLY A 24 -8.59 17.98 -1.87
C GLY A 24 -7.30 17.19 -1.97
N MET A 25 -6.83 16.86 -3.17
CA MET A 25 -5.43 16.48 -3.33
C MET A 25 -4.56 17.72 -3.12
N LEU A 26 -3.47 17.58 -2.37
CA LEU A 26 -2.49 18.66 -2.20
C LEU A 26 -1.45 18.59 -3.33
N ASP A 27 -0.82 19.73 -3.60
CA ASP A 27 0.30 19.81 -4.54
C ASP A 27 1.50 18.99 -4.03
N TYR A 28 1.56 17.74 -4.45
CA TYR A 28 2.64 16.82 -4.18
C TYR A 28 2.70 15.76 -5.28
N THR A 29 3.65 15.89 -6.19
CA THR A 29 4.00 14.87 -7.18
C THR A 29 4.78 13.71 -6.53
N PRO A 30 4.25 12.47 -6.50
CA PRO A 30 5.00 11.32 -6.03
C PRO A 30 6.28 11.05 -6.85
N PRO A 31 7.29 10.37 -6.29
CA PRO A 31 8.48 9.97 -7.04
C PRO A 31 8.16 9.07 -8.25
N ASP A 32 9.00 9.14 -9.29
CA ASP A 32 8.91 8.28 -10.47
C ASP A 32 8.97 6.80 -10.09
N ALA A 33 8.29 5.94 -10.86
CA ALA A 33 8.28 4.50 -10.61
C ALA A 33 9.69 3.88 -10.60
N ARG A 34 10.66 4.46 -11.33
CA ARG A 34 12.06 4.00 -11.36
C ARG A 34 12.83 4.28 -10.07
N SER A 35 12.36 5.20 -9.23
CA SER A 35 12.99 5.51 -7.94
C SER A 35 12.67 4.48 -6.86
N TRP A 36 11.79 3.51 -7.14
CA TRP A 36 11.40 2.48 -6.18
C TRP A 36 12.36 1.30 -6.20
N THR A 37 12.69 0.80 -5.02
CA THR A 37 13.61 -0.32 -4.83
C THR A 37 12.89 -1.54 -4.28
N TYR A 38 13.16 -2.70 -4.85
CA TYR A 38 12.71 -3.99 -4.33
C TYR A 38 13.54 -4.42 -3.12
N LEU A 39 12.90 -4.99 -2.10
CA LEU A 39 13.53 -5.52 -0.90
C LEU A 39 12.80 -6.81 -0.46
N SER A 40 13.55 -7.76 0.09
CA SER A 40 13.03 -9.00 0.70
C SER A 40 13.59 -9.20 2.10
N ASP A 41 13.01 -10.15 2.84
CA ASP A 41 13.48 -10.59 4.16
C ASP A 41 14.80 -11.38 4.14
N GLN A 42 15.37 -11.67 2.96
CA GLN A 42 16.58 -12.48 2.81
C GLN A 42 17.79 -11.89 3.54
N VAL A 43 17.86 -10.56 3.68
CA VAL A 43 18.92 -9.89 4.46
C VAL A 43 18.93 -10.30 5.95
N MET A 44 17.81 -10.82 6.46
CA MET A 44 17.65 -11.30 7.82
C MET A 44 17.61 -12.84 7.90
N GLY A 45 17.93 -13.54 6.80
CA GLY A 45 17.87 -15.01 6.70
C GLY A 45 16.48 -15.57 6.33
N GLY A 46 15.53 -14.70 5.99
CA GLY A 46 14.24 -15.11 5.42
C GLY A 46 14.40 -15.78 4.05
N VAL A 47 13.33 -16.41 3.60
CA VAL A 47 13.31 -17.17 2.33
C VAL A 47 12.22 -16.67 1.38
N SER A 48 11.75 -15.44 1.56
CA SER A 48 10.81 -14.83 0.62
C SER A 48 11.56 -14.38 -0.63
N GLU A 49 11.05 -14.76 -1.79
CA GLU A 49 11.66 -14.49 -3.09
C GLU A 49 10.68 -13.81 -4.02
N GLY A 50 11.16 -12.90 -4.85
CA GLY A 50 10.27 -12.09 -5.66
C GLY A 50 11.00 -11.06 -6.49
N ARG A 51 10.22 -10.18 -7.10
CA ARG A 51 10.69 -9.11 -7.95
C ARG A 51 9.70 -7.96 -7.99
N ALA A 52 10.19 -6.80 -8.39
CA ALA A 52 9.36 -5.67 -8.77
C ALA A 52 9.63 -5.31 -10.24
N SER A 53 8.58 -4.92 -10.96
CA SER A 53 8.70 -4.36 -12.30
C SER A 53 7.79 -3.14 -12.47
N ILE A 54 8.09 -2.31 -13.46
CA ILE A 54 7.22 -1.19 -13.85
C ILE A 54 6.33 -1.66 -14.99
N GLY A 55 5.03 -1.45 -14.86
CA GLY A 55 4.03 -1.74 -15.89
C GLY A 55 3.20 -0.50 -16.25
N GLY A 56 2.37 -0.63 -17.28
CA GLY A 56 1.47 0.43 -17.74
C GLY A 56 2.10 1.39 -18.76
N PRO A 57 1.27 2.17 -19.46
CA PRO A 57 1.74 3.15 -20.45
C PRO A 57 2.36 4.39 -19.76
N PRO A 58 3.12 5.21 -20.50
CA PRO A 58 3.58 6.53 -20.01
C PRO A 58 2.41 7.34 -19.43
N GLY A 59 2.62 7.99 -18.29
CA GLY A 59 1.59 8.75 -17.56
C GLY A 59 0.64 7.92 -16.68
N ALA A 60 0.63 6.59 -16.84
CA ALA A 60 -0.15 5.68 -16.00
C ALA A 60 0.67 4.48 -15.49
N GLN A 61 1.97 4.69 -15.28
CA GLN A 61 2.85 3.66 -14.79
C GLN A 61 2.49 3.22 -13.37
N TYR A 62 2.67 1.93 -13.10
CA TYR A 62 2.49 1.31 -11.79
C TYR A 62 3.63 0.33 -11.51
N LEU A 63 3.82 0.00 -10.24
CA LEU A 63 4.73 -1.04 -9.80
C LEU A 63 3.98 -2.36 -9.70
N ARG A 64 4.55 -3.44 -10.21
CA ARG A 64 4.06 -4.80 -9.98
C ARG A 64 5.04 -5.54 -9.09
N LEU A 65 4.60 -5.87 -7.88
CA LEU A 65 5.31 -6.68 -6.90
C LEU A 65 4.79 -8.12 -6.98
N THR A 66 5.67 -9.06 -7.28
CA THR A 66 5.33 -10.48 -7.40
C THR A 66 6.36 -11.37 -6.73
N GLY A 67 5.94 -12.48 -6.16
CA GLY A 67 6.85 -13.47 -5.57
C GLY A 67 6.18 -14.37 -4.55
N ASP A 68 6.97 -15.22 -3.91
CA ASP A 68 6.56 -16.10 -2.82
C ASP A 68 6.98 -15.48 -1.48
N VAL A 69 6.01 -15.30 -0.58
CA VAL A 69 6.26 -14.84 0.78
C VAL A 69 6.23 -16.04 1.71
N SER A 70 7.23 -16.17 2.59
CA SER A 70 7.27 -17.21 3.61
C SER A 70 7.72 -16.67 4.96
N THR A 71 6.99 -17.04 6.01
CA THR A 71 7.25 -16.69 7.41
C THR A 71 8.34 -17.56 8.06
N LYS A 72 8.91 -18.51 7.30
CA LYS A 72 10.08 -19.28 7.73
C LYS A 72 11.25 -18.36 8.09
N ASN A 73 12.11 -18.82 9.00
CA ASN A 73 13.27 -18.09 9.50
C ASN A 73 12.96 -16.69 10.07
N ARG A 74 11.76 -16.51 10.65
CA ARG A 74 11.30 -15.22 11.19
C ARG A 74 11.25 -14.10 10.12
N GLY A 75 11.13 -14.48 8.85
CA GLY A 75 10.91 -13.59 7.73
C GLY A 75 9.43 -13.28 7.53
N GLY A 76 9.01 -13.28 6.27
CA GLY A 76 7.64 -13.08 5.83
C GLY A 76 7.43 -11.76 5.11
N PHE A 77 8.37 -11.26 4.29
CA PHE A 77 8.06 -10.14 3.39
C PHE A 77 8.81 -10.07 2.07
N ILE A 78 8.11 -9.52 1.08
CA ILE A 78 8.68 -8.82 -0.07
C ILE A 78 8.04 -7.42 -0.18
N GLN A 79 8.80 -6.42 -0.63
CA GLN A 79 8.29 -5.05 -0.74
C GLN A 79 8.92 -4.26 -1.88
N VAL A 80 8.23 -3.21 -2.30
CA VAL A 80 8.82 -2.07 -3.00
C VAL A 80 8.78 -0.86 -2.08
N ARG A 81 9.86 -0.07 -2.07
CA ARG A 81 9.95 1.13 -1.23
C ARG A 81 10.61 2.27 -1.99
N VAL A 82 10.13 3.48 -1.75
CA VAL A 82 10.77 4.73 -2.20
C VAL A 82 11.12 5.62 -1.02
N THR A 83 12.29 6.21 -1.07
CA THR A 83 12.72 7.26 -0.14
C THR A 83 12.22 8.60 -0.67
N LEU A 84 11.64 9.42 0.21
CA LEU A 84 11.16 10.74 -0.15
C LEU A 84 12.33 11.74 -0.15
N GLU A 85 12.53 12.41 -1.28
CA GLU A 85 13.52 13.49 -1.41
C GLU A 85 13.04 14.82 -0.83
N ARG A 86 11.72 14.99 -0.71
CA ARG A 86 11.09 16.16 -0.10
C ARG A 86 9.99 15.75 0.87
N PRO A 87 9.79 16.49 1.98
CA PRO A 87 8.78 16.16 2.98
C PRO A 87 7.37 16.26 2.40
N LEU A 88 6.43 15.50 2.96
CA LEU A 88 5.01 15.69 2.65
C LEU A 88 4.53 17.06 3.19
N PRO A 89 3.52 17.69 2.57
CA PRO A 89 2.96 18.93 3.07
C PRO A 89 2.43 18.76 4.51
N ARG A 90 2.70 19.72 5.40
CA ARG A 90 2.26 19.66 6.81
C ARG A 90 0.74 19.50 6.96
N GLY A 91 -0.03 20.01 6.01
CA GLY A 91 -1.49 19.91 6.00
C GLY A 91 -2.04 18.57 5.50
N ALA A 92 -1.18 17.67 5.01
CA ALA A 92 -1.62 16.37 4.52
C ALA A 92 -2.21 15.53 5.66
N LYS A 93 -3.36 14.93 5.39
CA LYS A 93 -4.11 14.01 6.23
C LYS A 93 -3.86 12.56 5.84
N GLY A 94 -3.33 12.29 4.65
CA GLY A 94 -3.01 10.93 4.21
C GLY A 94 -2.39 10.83 2.81
N VAL A 95 -2.32 9.60 2.31
CA VAL A 95 -1.85 9.29 0.96
C VAL A 95 -2.99 8.75 0.11
N ILE A 96 -2.95 9.03 -1.20
CA ILE A 96 -3.88 8.49 -2.19
C ILE A 96 -3.10 7.47 -3.02
N ILE A 97 -3.58 6.24 -3.08
CA ILE A 97 -2.96 5.16 -3.84
C ILE A 97 -3.98 4.52 -4.76
N ALA A 98 -3.52 3.82 -5.78
CA ALA A 98 -4.31 2.85 -6.52
C ALA A 98 -3.70 1.47 -6.39
N THR A 99 -4.54 0.46 -6.19
CA THR A 99 -4.11 -0.94 -6.07
C THR A 99 -4.98 -1.87 -6.89
N ARG A 100 -4.39 -2.98 -7.32
CA ARG A 100 -5.02 -4.16 -7.92
C ARG A 100 -4.17 -5.36 -7.53
N GLY A 101 -4.76 -6.53 -7.32
CA GLY A 101 -3.99 -7.73 -7.06
C GLY A 101 -4.81 -9.01 -7.14
N ASN A 102 -4.35 -10.01 -6.38
CA ASN A 102 -4.90 -11.36 -6.33
C ASN A 102 -5.79 -11.64 -5.10
N GLY A 103 -6.22 -10.61 -4.36
CA GLY A 103 -7.08 -10.73 -3.18
C GLY A 103 -6.34 -11.07 -1.87
N GLU A 104 -5.03 -11.21 -1.93
CA GLU A 104 -4.17 -11.49 -0.78
C GLU A 104 -3.95 -10.23 0.11
N GLY A 105 -3.49 -10.42 1.34
CA GLY A 105 -3.21 -9.33 2.29
C GLY A 105 -1.92 -8.57 1.98
N TYR A 106 -2.06 -7.26 1.74
CA TYR A 106 -0.96 -6.32 1.53
C TYR A 106 -1.11 -5.08 2.41
N PHE A 107 0.00 -4.36 2.57
CA PHE A 107 0.05 -3.15 3.38
C PHE A 107 0.80 -2.03 2.68
N VAL A 108 0.51 -0.79 3.07
CA VAL A 108 1.42 0.34 2.89
C VAL A 108 2.21 0.50 4.17
N HIS A 109 3.54 0.58 4.03
CA HIS A 109 4.45 0.94 5.09
C HIS A 109 4.92 2.38 4.94
N LEU A 110 4.87 3.14 6.04
CA LEU A 110 5.51 4.44 6.15
C LEU A 110 6.64 4.36 7.17
N ARG A 111 7.74 5.04 6.87
CA ARG A 111 8.80 5.32 7.84
C ARG A 111 8.89 6.81 8.08
N THR A 112 9.43 7.17 9.23
CA THR A 112 9.66 8.56 9.60
C THR A 112 11.11 8.74 10.05
N ASN A 113 11.54 9.97 10.30
CA ASN A 113 12.84 10.19 10.94
C ASN A 113 12.93 9.59 12.37
N GLY A 114 11.81 9.22 12.99
CA GLY A 114 11.76 8.52 14.27
C GLY A 114 11.81 6.99 14.17
N THR A 115 11.68 6.41 12.97
CA THR A 115 11.86 4.96 12.77
C THR A 115 13.35 4.66 12.55
N VAL A 116 14.12 4.66 13.64
CA VAL A 116 15.58 4.46 13.62
C VAL A 116 15.94 2.99 13.40
N LEU A 117 15.17 2.07 14.01
CA LEU A 117 15.44 0.64 13.94
C LEU A 117 14.88 0.04 12.64
N PRO A 118 15.51 -1.00 12.07
CA PRO A 118 15.12 -1.55 10.77
C PRO A 118 13.73 -2.21 10.78
N TRP A 119 13.28 -2.71 11.93
CA TRP A 119 11.93 -3.29 12.11
C TRP A 119 10.85 -2.25 12.45
N GLN A 120 11.19 -0.95 12.54
CA GLN A 120 10.23 0.10 12.83
C GLN A 120 9.57 0.65 11.55
N TYR A 121 8.24 0.65 11.56
CA TYR A 121 7.41 1.18 10.48
C TYR A 121 6.01 1.52 11.01
N TYR A 122 5.23 2.21 10.21
CA TYR A 122 3.80 2.40 10.39
C TYR A 122 3.08 1.68 9.27
N GLN A 123 2.08 0.85 9.57
CA GLN A 123 1.40 0.01 8.57
C GLN A 123 -0.09 0.32 8.44
N ALA A 124 -0.60 0.35 7.22
CA ALA A 124 -2.03 0.36 6.93
C ALA A 124 -2.35 -0.74 5.91
N ALA A 125 -3.40 -1.53 6.16
CA ALA A 125 -3.85 -2.55 5.23
C ALA A 125 -4.47 -1.93 3.97
N ILE A 126 -4.30 -2.58 2.83
CA ILE A 126 -4.86 -2.16 1.55
C ILE A 126 -5.62 -3.31 0.87
N PRO A 127 -6.73 -3.01 0.17
CA PRO A 127 -7.40 -4.00 -0.66
C PRO A 127 -6.55 -4.32 -1.91
N SER A 128 -6.79 -5.50 -2.47
CA SER A 128 -6.00 -6.07 -3.57
C SER A 128 -6.87 -6.90 -4.51
N GLY A 129 -8.12 -6.48 -4.73
CA GLY A 129 -9.02 -7.16 -5.65
C GLY A 129 -8.52 -7.14 -7.10
N SER A 130 -9.19 -7.91 -7.97
CA SER A 130 -8.83 -8.03 -9.39
C SER A 130 -8.93 -6.73 -10.18
N ASP A 131 -9.72 -5.77 -9.69
CA ASP A 131 -9.93 -4.48 -10.32
C ASP A 131 -9.12 -3.37 -9.65
N TRP A 132 -8.79 -2.34 -10.42
CA TRP A 132 -8.13 -1.16 -9.88
C TRP A 132 -9.05 -0.41 -8.92
N GLN A 133 -8.53 -0.09 -7.74
CA GLN A 133 -9.23 0.66 -6.70
C GLN A 133 -8.36 1.82 -6.24
N GLU A 134 -8.90 3.04 -6.27
CA GLU A 134 -8.28 4.20 -5.62
C GLU A 134 -8.67 4.21 -4.13
N ILE A 135 -7.67 4.32 -3.26
CA ILE A 135 -7.85 4.34 -1.81
C ILE A 135 -7.19 5.59 -1.23
N ARG A 136 -7.96 6.32 -0.41
CA ARG A 136 -7.43 7.36 0.48
C ARG A 136 -7.09 6.74 1.81
N LEU A 137 -5.79 6.63 2.12
CA LEU A 137 -5.29 6.12 3.39
C LEU A 137 -4.96 7.30 4.32
N PRO A 138 -5.85 7.65 5.27
CA PRO A 138 -5.54 8.70 6.22
C PRO A 138 -4.44 8.24 7.18
N PHE A 139 -3.57 9.14 7.61
CA PHE A 139 -2.45 8.82 8.51
C PHE A 139 -2.88 8.16 9.82
N LYS A 140 -4.10 8.45 10.30
CA LYS A 140 -4.71 7.78 11.47
C LYS A 140 -5.01 6.28 11.28
N ALA A 141 -5.07 5.80 10.04
CA ALA A 141 -5.27 4.37 9.74
C ALA A 141 -3.98 3.57 9.93
N PHE A 142 -2.83 4.24 9.96
CA PHE A 142 -1.55 3.59 10.13
C PHE A 142 -1.29 3.24 11.59
N ARG A 143 -0.90 1.98 11.83
CA ARG A 143 -0.53 1.49 13.16
C ARG A 143 0.99 1.42 13.29
N PRO A 144 1.58 1.97 14.35
CA PRO A 144 3.02 1.86 14.57
C PRO A 144 3.42 0.42 14.91
N SER A 145 4.53 -0.02 14.35
CA SER A 145 5.23 -1.26 14.69
C SER A 145 6.59 -0.90 15.28
N GLY A 146 6.76 -1.22 16.56
CA GLY A 146 7.96 -0.89 17.32
C GLY A 146 7.65 -0.06 18.56
N ARG A 147 8.27 -0.43 19.68
CA ARG A 147 8.11 0.27 20.95
C ARG A 147 8.61 1.72 20.81
N MET A 148 7.98 2.63 21.56
CA MET A 148 8.33 4.06 21.63
C MET A 148 8.05 4.89 20.36
N LEU A 149 7.49 4.31 19.30
CA LEU A 149 6.97 5.10 18.19
C LEU A 149 5.75 5.91 18.63
N ARG A 150 5.57 7.08 18.01
CA ARG A 150 4.38 7.90 18.23
C ARG A 150 3.17 7.18 17.64
N ASN A 151 2.00 7.39 18.23
CA ASN A 151 0.74 6.90 17.65
C ASN A 151 0.29 7.75 16.45
N GLU A 152 0.62 9.05 16.49
CA GLU A 152 0.25 9.99 15.44
C GLU A 152 1.43 10.28 14.50
N LEU A 153 1.21 9.99 13.23
CA LEU A 153 2.13 10.34 12.15
C LEU A 153 2.08 11.84 11.86
N ARG A 154 3.27 12.42 11.67
CA ARG A 154 3.43 13.80 11.18
C ARG A 154 3.86 13.75 9.73
N PRO A 155 3.09 14.33 8.79
CA PRO A 155 3.37 14.20 7.36
C PRO A 155 4.78 14.65 6.98
N GLU A 156 5.24 15.78 7.54
CA GLU A 156 6.54 16.37 7.27
C GLU A 156 7.72 15.53 7.82
N ARG A 157 7.43 14.51 8.63
CA ARG A 157 8.43 13.59 9.18
C ARG A 157 8.52 12.28 8.42
N VAL A 158 7.64 12.02 7.45
CA VAL A 158 7.66 10.81 6.62
C VAL A 158 8.91 10.83 5.73
N THR A 159 9.66 9.72 5.74
CA THR A 159 10.93 9.58 5.01
C THR A 159 10.87 8.53 3.91
N SER A 160 9.98 7.54 4.01
CA SER A 160 9.76 6.57 2.94
C SER A 160 8.33 6.05 2.94
N LEU A 161 7.88 5.62 1.76
CA LEU A 161 6.63 4.91 1.52
C LEU A 161 6.95 3.60 0.83
N GLY A 162 6.32 2.51 1.26
CA GLY A 162 6.46 1.20 0.63
C GLY A 162 5.12 0.47 0.50
N ALA A 163 5.03 -0.40 -0.50
CA ALA A 163 3.96 -1.39 -0.62
C ALA A 163 4.56 -2.77 -0.36
N VAL A 164 3.93 -3.56 0.51
CA VAL A 164 4.51 -4.78 1.07
C VAL A 164 3.50 -5.92 1.11
N ALA A 165 3.97 -7.11 0.76
CA ALA A 165 3.35 -8.38 1.08
C ALA A 165 4.00 -8.87 2.39
N TYR A 166 3.23 -9.01 3.47
CA TYR A 166 3.80 -9.18 4.82
C TYR A 166 3.04 -10.20 5.68
N GLY A 167 3.77 -10.93 6.52
CA GLY A 167 3.26 -11.52 7.76
C GLY A 167 2.54 -12.86 7.62
N ARG A 168 2.51 -13.46 6.43
CA ARG A 168 1.92 -14.78 6.18
C ARG A 168 2.45 -15.41 4.90
N ASP A 169 2.36 -16.73 4.81
CA ASP A 169 2.74 -17.47 3.61
C ASP A 169 1.70 -17.26 2.51
N HIS A 170 2.12 -16.79 1.34
CA HIS A 170 1.26 -16.61 0.16
C HIS A 170 2.07 -16.26 -1.10
N VAL A 171 1.45 -16.44 -2.26
CA VAL A 171 1.95 -15.90 -3.53
C VAL A 171 1.47 -14.45 -3.66
N ALA A 172 2.42 -13.53 -3.78
CA ALA A 172 2.16 -12.12 -3.99
C ALA A 172 2.01 -11.80 -5.49
N ASP A 173 0.97 -11.03 -5.82
CA ASP A 173 0.79 -10.28 -7.07
C ASP A 173 0.01 -9.01 -6.77
N LEU A 174 0.76 -7.92 -6.59
CA LEU A 174 0.22 -6.60 -6.28
C LEU A 174 0.69 -5.60 -7.34
N SER A 175 -0.27 -4.98 -8.02
CA SER A 175 -0.06 -3.74 -8.76
C SER A 175 -0.36 -2.55 -7.84
N PHE A 176 0.57 -1.62 -7.73
CA PHE A 176 0.52 -0.49 -6.81
C PHE A 176 0.95 0.80 -7.52
N ARG A 177 0.23 1.89 -7.27
CA ARG A 177 0.58 3.23 -7.71
C ARG A 177 0.33 4.24 -6.58
N TRP A 178 1.32 5.09 -6.31
CA TRP A 178 1.11 6.27 -5.46
C TRP A 178 0.61 7.41 -6.35
N ILE A 179 -0.58 7.95 -6.05
CA ILE A 179 -1.22 9.02 -6.81
C ILE A 179 -0.87 10.40 -6.25
N GLY A 180 -0.91 10.56 -4.92
CA GLY A 180 -0.66 11.84 -4.28
C GLY A 180 -0.94 11.82 -2.79
N VAL A 181 -1.22 12.99 -2.23
CA VAL A 181 -1.59 13.19 -0.81
C VAL A 181 -2.79 14.10 -0.71
N PHE A 182 -3.55 14.00 0.37
CA PHE A 182 -4.73 14.83 0.65
C PHE A 182 -4.72 15.30 2.08
#